data_AF-A0A4Y9PYU8-F1
#
_entry.id   AF-A0A4Y9PYU8-F1
#
_cell.length_a   1.000
_cell.length_b   1.000
_cell.length_c   1.000
_cell.angle_alpha   90.00
_cell.angle_beta   90.00
_cell.angle_gamma   90.00
#
_symmetry.space_group_name_H-M   'P 1'
#
loop_
_entity.id
_entity.type
_entity.pdbx_description
1 polymer ?
#
loop_
_entity_poly.entity_id
_entity_poly.type
_entity_poly.pdbx_seq_one_letter_code
_entity_poly.pdbx_strand_id
1 'polypeptide(L)' 'MAASDAPAPAARGVRVRDLLARASRSIRWYVTTLMGDRAYDTYVAHLRARHPAQQPMSEREFWRDRLDRQERNPGARCC' A
#
# COMPACT_ATOMS: atom_id res chain seq x y z
N MET A 1 41.92 -0.43 38.37
CA MET A 1 42.15 -0.90 36.99
C MET A 1 40.80 -1.17 36.38
N ALA A 2 40.42 -0.39 35.35
CA ALA A 2 39.06 -0.28 34.86
C ALA A 2 38.51 -1.61 34.29
N ALA A 3 37.25 -1.87 34.60
CA ALA A 3 36.42 -2.85 33.93
C ALA A 3 36.25 -2.47 32.46
N SER A 4 36.44 -3.43 31.55
CA SER A 4 35.98 -3.35 30.17
C SER A 4 35.06 -4.54 29.92
N ASP A 5 33.78 -4.35 30.24
CA ASP A 5 32.70 -5.21 29.75
C ASP A 5 32.25 -4.62 28.41
N ALA A 6 32.65 -5.25 27.30
CA ALA A 6 32.22 -4.85 25.97
C ALA A 6 30.86 -5.49 25.69
N PRO A 7 29.75 -4.73 25.51
CA PRO A 7 28.48 -5.35 25.20
C PRO A 7 28.53 -6.00 23.80
N ALA A 8 28.03 -7.24 23.75
CA ALA A 8 28.04 -8.13 22.61
C ALA A 8 27.46 -7.51 21.31
N PRO A 9 27.95 -7.91 20.10
CA PRO A 9 27.54 -7.35 18.81
C PRO A 9 26.09 -7.65 18.37
N ALA A 10 25.30 -8.35 19.19
CA ALA A 10 23.94 -8.77 18.87
C ALA A 10 22.94 -7.61 18.68
N ALA A 11 23.16 -6.47 19.34
CA ALA A 11 22.26 -5.32 19.29
C ALA A 11 22.22 -4.62 17.92
N ARG A 12 23.30 -4.67 17.13
CA ARG A 12 23.33 -4.08 15.77
C ARG A 12 22.50 -4.89 14.79
N GLY A 13 22.54 -6.22 14.91
CA GLY A 13 21.80 -7.13 14.03
C GLY A 13 20.31 -6.86 14.09
N VAL A 14 19.72 -6.75 15.29
CA VAL A 14 18.28 -6.49 15.48
C VAL A 14 17.84 -5.14 14.90
N ARG A 15 18.66 -4.09 15.05
CA ARG A 15 18.37 -2.77 14.49
C ARG A 15 18.36 -2.77 12.95
N VAL A 16 19.28 -3.49 12.32
CA VAL A 16 19.35 -3.58 10.86
C VAL A 16 18.14 -4.32 10.29
N ARG A 17 17.71 -5.44 10.88
CA ARG A 17 16.48 -6.14 10.44
C ARG A 17 15.24 -5.28 10.64
N ASP A 18 15.13 -4.53 11.73
CA ASP A 18 13.98 -3.63 11.95
C ASP A 18 13.93 -2.51 10.90
N LEU A 19 15.08 -1.94 10.55
CA LEU A 19 15.18 -0.93 9.50
C LEU A 19 14.84 -1.51 8.12
N LEU A 20 15.34 -2.70 7.79
CA LEU A 20 15.01 -3.40 6.55
C LEU A 20 13.53 -3.78 6.47
N ALA A 21 12.94 -4.23 7.58
CA ALA A 21 11.52 -4.55 7.66
C ALA A 21 10.66 -3.29 7.46
N ARG A 22 11.04 -2.16 8.06
CA ARG A 22 10.37 -0.87 7.84
C ARG A 22 10.51 -0.39 6.40
N ALA A 23 11.73 -0.42 5.85
CA ALA A 23 12.01 0.01 4.48
C ALA A 23 11.24 -0.84 3.45
N SER A 24 11.25 -2.16 3.58
CA SER A 24 10.50 -3.06 2.70
C SER A 24 8.98 -2.83 2.78
N ARG A 25 8.44 -2.57 3.97
CA ARG A 25 7.02 -2.20 4.14
C ARG A 25 6.70 -0.87 3.46
N SER A 26 7.57 0.13 3.56
CA SER A 26 7.40 1.43 2.89
C SER A 26 7.49 1.32 1.38
N ILE A 27 8.45 0.55 0.86
CA ILE A 27 8.59 0.28 -0.58
C ILE A 27 7.34 -0.45 -1.10
N ARG A 28 6.88 -1.49 -0.39
CA ARG A 28 5.65 -2.20 -0.75
C ARG A 28 4.45 -1.27 -0.73
N TRP A 29 4.33 -0.41 0.28
CA TRP A 29 3.28 0.61 0.33
C TRP A 29 3.32 1.53 -0.89
N TYR A 30 4.50 2.02 -1.25
CA TYR A 30 4.69 2.92 -2.39
C TYR A 30 4.35 2.23 -3.72
N VAL A 31 4.90 1.03 -3.96
CA VAL A 31 4.65 0.26 -5.19
C VAL A 31 3.18 -0.13 -5.32
N THR A 32 2.54 -0.61 -4.25
CA THR A 32 1.11 -0.97 -4.28
C THR A 32 0.20 0.24 -4.46
N THR A 33 0.59 1.40 -3.95
CA THR A 33 -0.11 2.66 -4.20
C THR A 33 0.03 3.07 -5.67
N LEU A 34 1.25 3.00 -6.21
CA LEU A 34 1.58 3.47 -7.56
C LEU A 34 1.04 2.55 -8.67
N MET A 35 1.07 1.24 -8.47
CA MET A 35 0.47 0.25 -9.37
C MET A 35 -1.07 0.24 -9.29
N GLY A 36 -1.66 0.97 -8.34
CA GLY A 36 -3.10 1.06 -8.20
C GLY A 36 -3.74 -0.13 -7.50
N ASP A 37 -2.97 -1.05 -6.91
CA ASP A 37 -3.49 -2.13 -6.05
C ASP A 37 -4.31 -1.55 -4.88
N ARG A 38 -3.98 -0.33 -4.43
CA ARG A 38 -4.73 0.41 -3.39
C ARG A 38 -5.90 1.26 -3.90
N ALA A 39 -6.32 1.05 -5.15
CA ALA A 39 -7.44 1.80 -5.70
C ALA A 39 -8.74 1.54 -4.92
N TYR A 40 -8.95 0.29 -4.46
CA TYR A 40 -10.11 -0.04 -3.63
C TYR A 40 -10.08 0.67 -2.28
N ASP A 41 -8.95 0.63 -1.56
CA ASP A 41 -8.80 1.36 -0.28
C ASP A 41 -9.06 2.86 -0.45
N THR A 42 -8.54 3.44 -1.54
CA THR A 42 -8.74 4.85 -1.89
C THR A 42 -10.22 5.14 -2.17
N TYR A 43 -10.90 4.25 -2.90
CA TYR A 43 -12.34 4.34 -3.17
C TYR A 43 -13.16 4.29 -1.87
N VAL A 44 -12.86 3.36 -0.96
CA VAL A 44 -13.56 3.23 0.32
C VAL A 44 -13.31 4.46 1.20
N ALA A 45 -12.07 4.95 1.28
CA ALA A 45 -11.75 6.17 2.02
C ALA A 45 -12.49 7.39 1.46
N HIS A 46 -12.54 7.51 0.14
CA HIS A 46 -13.30 8.55 -0.55
C HIS A 46 -14.79 8.46 -0.29
N LEU A 47 -15.36 7.25 -0.38
CA LEU A 47 -16.77 7.01 -0.13
C LEU A 47 -17.14 7.34 1.31
N ARG A 48 -16.34 6.92 2.30
CA ARG A 48 -16.56 7.27 3.70
C ARG A 48 -16.48 8.77 3.95
N ALA A 49 -15.58 9.47 3.25
CA ALA A 49 -15.42 10.91 3.40
C ALA A 49 -16.56 11.72 2.76
N ARG A 50 -17.06 11.31 1.58
CA ARG A 50 -18.11 12.06 0.85
C ARG A 50 -19.53 11.56 1.07
N HIS A 51 -19.67 10.26 1.32
CA HIS A 51 -20.95 9.56 1.43
C HIS A 51 -20.93 8.57 2.60
N PRO A 52 -20.85 9.05 3.85
CA PRO A 52 -20.74 8.19 5.03
C PRO A 52 -21.93 7.24 5.23
N ALA A 53 -23.09 7.54 4.63
CA ALA A 53 -24.29 6.71 4.69
C ALA A 53 -24.36 5.62 3.60
N GLN A 54 -23.46 5.61 2.61
CA GLN A 54 -23.43 4.58 1.57
C GLN A 54 -22.46 3.46 1.94
N GLN A 55 -22.90 2.22 1.73
CA GLN A 55 -22.04 1.06 1.88
C GLN A 55 -21.12 0.94 0.66
N PRO A 56 -19.80 0.75 0.85
CA PRO A 56 -18.90 0.51 -0.27
C PRO A 56 -19.24 -0.80 -0.98
N MET A 57 -19.11 -0.78 -2.30
CA MET A 57 -19.16 -2.00 -3.13
C MET A 57 -18.09 -2.98 -2.67
N SER A 58 -18.27 -4.27 -2.93
CA SER A 58 -17.21 -5.25 -2.66
C SER A 58 -16.00 -5.01 -3.58
N GLU A 59 -14.82 -5.45 -3.13
CA GLU A 59 -13.57 -5.28 -3.90
C GLU A 59 -13.67 -5.87 -5.31
N ARG A 60 -14.28 -7.06 -5.45
CA ARG A 60 -14.46 -7.73 -6.75
C ARG A 60 -15.37 -6.92 -7.67
N GLU A 61 -16.45 -6.36 -7.15
CA GLU A 61 -17.37 -5.54 -7.93
C GLU A 61 -16.71 -4.24 -8.39
N PHE A 62 -15.90 -3.62 -7.54
CA PHE A 62 -15.12 -2.43 -7.88
C PHE A 62 -14.17 -2.71 -9.05
N TRP A 63 -13.42 -3.81 -9.01
CA TRP A 63 -12.50 -4.17 -10.09
C TRP A 63 -13.21 -4.49 -11.40
N ARG A 64 -14.36 -5.18 -11.33
CA ARG A 64 -15.19 -5.45 -12.51
C ARG A 64 -15.70 -4.16 -13.13
N ASP A 65 -16.33 -3.29 -12.34
CA ASP A 65 -16.86 -2.02 -12.84
C ASP A 65 -15.75 -1.12 -13.40
N ARG A 66 -14.56 -1.14 -12.79
CA ARG A 66 -13.40 -0.43 -13.34
C ARG A 66 -12.97 -0.97 -14.71
N LEU A 67 -12.92 -2.29 -14.88
CA LEU A 67 -12.61 -2.90 -16.18
C LEU A 67 -13.69 -2.55 -17.22
N ASP A 68 -14.96 -2.69 -16.85
CA ASP A 68 -16.10 -2.36 -17.72
C ASP A 68 -16.08 -0.88 -18.13
N ARG A 69 -15.66 0.03 -17.24
CA ARG A 69 -15.47 1.46 -17.59
C ARG A 69 -14.33 1.66 -18.57
N GLN A 70 -13.22 0.94 -18.44
CA GLN A 70 -12.10 1.01 -19.38
C GLN A 70 -12.44 0.40 -20.75
N GLU A 71 -13.28 -0.64 -20.77
CA GLU A 71 -13.75 -1.25 -22.01
C GLU A 71 -14.81 -0.41 -22.72
N ARG A 72 -15.71 0.23 -21.97
CA ARG A 72 -16.73 1.15 -22.52
C ARG A 72 -16.16 2.51 -22.94
N ASN A 73 -15.06 2.93 -22.32
CA ASN A 73 -14.34 4.13 -22.69
C ASN A 73 -12.87 3.77 -22.95
N PRO A 74 -12.60 3.00 -24.03
CA PRO A 74 -11.24 2.96 -24.54
C PRO A 74 -10.97 4.40 -24.92
N GLY A 75 -9.96 5.06 -24.35
CA GLY A 75 -9.71 6.47 -24.62
C GLY A 75 -9.53 6.76 -26.12
N ALA A 76 -9.02 7.95 -26.47
CA ALA A 76 -8.57 8.21 -27.84
C ALA A 76 -7.42 7.24 -28.20
N ARG A 77 -7.76 6.00 -28.55
CA ARG A 77 -6.91 5.10 -29.29
C ARG A 77 -6.86 5.77 -30.65
N CYS A 78 -5.69 6.30 -30.98
CA CYS A 78 -5.38 6.64 -32.36
C CYS A 78 -5.63 5.37 -33.19
N CYS A 79 -6.79 5.32 -33.80
CA CYS A 79 -6.98 4.70 -35.09
C CYS A 79 -6.09 5.46 -36.09
#